data_AF-A0AAV4ECM2-F1
#
_entry.id   AF-A0AAV4ECM2-F1
#
_cell.length_a   1.000
_cell.length_b   1.000
_cell.length_c   1.000
_cell.angle_alpha   90.00
_cell.angle_beta   90.00
_cell.angle_gamma   90.00
#
_symmetry.space_group_name_H-M   'P 1'
#
loop_
_entity.id
_entity.type
_entity.pdbx_description
1 polymer ?
#
loop_
_entity_poly.entity_id
_entity_poly.type
_entity_poly.pdbx_seq_one_letter_code
_entity_poly.pdbx_strand_id
1 'polypeptide(L)'
;MVKNNRVNCLSHSVCTTFLKVKWLKYGMPVYMAYLIIYGLFLTSLTGFVCNHDAMAHYDGNVTSNETRELLHGNRSSGYTFSPVYMIALWFIGVYSAANIVKEILQIINQRKKYFKDFGNAVEWSLYVSSLLFAVPFICGYSMHWQWEIGALAIFLAWFNALVFLQRFDFFGIYVVMFIEILRTLIQVLCVFSILFIAFGLSFYMLLYKEESKAYSTPQLSLLRTFMMMLELDYMASFNAQFVDGEPDTLHFGNLTLIMLVVFVLFMPILLINLLIGLAVGDIESVQRDARLKRLAMQVELHTEMENKMPMFIYKRVTVNEFKYFPNRCAKRLDTFMTSLAGTNKNVESFSDPTLNPNSILYEELYKQKIRMRDMGSTLDRNNELLRKIMQKMEIHTEDDAWDEGVAYNSICDGNCHDGDNGEEPVQTVGNRFKSKSFKDKMYLKSAVVAMWQKSSG
;
A
#
# COMPACT_ATOMS: atom_id res chain seq x y z
N MET A 1 -12.98 -6.58 -15.51
CA MET A 1 -12.55 -5.18 -15.23
C MET A 1 -11.38 -5.13 -14.25
N VAL A 2 -11.47 -5.75 -13.06
CA VAL A 2 -10.37 -5.82 -12.08
C VAL A 2 -9.10 -6.45 -12.66
N LYS A 3 -9.18 -7.61 -13.31
CA LYS A 3 -8.03 -8.28 -13.96
C LYS A 3 -7.29 -7.44 -15.01
N ASN A 4 -7.98 -6.46 -15.61
CA ASN A 4 -7.44 -5.61 -16.67
C ASN A 4 -7.08 -4.21 -16.14
N ASN A 5 -7.06 -3.99 -14.82
CA ASN A 5 -6.78 -2.71 -14.15
C ASN A 5 -7.56 -1.51 -14.74
N ARG A 6 -8.81 -1.73 -15.18
CA ARG A 6 -9.66 -0.66 -15.75
C ARG A 6 -10.38 0.12 -14.64
N VAL A 7 -9.60 0.93 -13.93
CA VAL A 7 -10.01 1.78 -12.79
C VAL A 7 -11.23 2.64 -13.12
N ASN A 8 -11.15 3.39 -14.21
CA ASN A 8 -12.17 4.37 -14.60
C ASN A 8 -13.54 3.72 -14.90
N CYS A 9 -13.53 2.48 -15.38
CA CYS A 9 -14.77 1.73 -15.59
C CYS A 9 -15.36 1.23 -14.28
N LEU A 10 -14.51 0.80 -13.33
CA LEU A 10 -14.95 0.31 -12.02
C LEU A 10 -15.51 1.44 -11.14
N SER A 11 -14.97 2.65 -11.28
CA SER A 11 -15.43 3.86 -10.59
C SER A 11 -16.69 4.48 -11.20
N HIS A 12 -17.17 3.97 -12.34
CA HIS A 12 -18.38 4.50 -12.99
C HIS A 12 -19.59 4.34 -12.05
N SER A 13 -20.47 5.34 -12.02
CA SER A 13 -21.64 5.42 -11.14
C SER A 13 -22.54 4.17 -11.20
N VAL A 14 -22.67 3.56 -12.39
CA VAL A 14 -23.43 2.32 -12.59
C VAL A 14 -22.75 1.12 -11.93
N CYS A 15 -21.42 0.99 -12.03
CA CYS A 15 -20.69 -0.13 -11.42
C CYS A 15 -20.67 -0.01 -9.88
N THR A 16 -20.53 1.21 -9.35
CA THR A 16 -20.56 1.46 -7.92
C THR A 16 -21.94 1.24 -7.33
N THR A 17 -23.00 1.71 -7.99
CA THR A 17 -24.39 1.43 -7.56
C THR A 17 -24.74 -0.04 -7.66
N PHE A 18 -24.30 -0.74 -8.70
CA PHE A 18 -24.47 -2.20 -8.81
C PHE A 18 -23.85 -2.96 -7.64
N LEU A 19 -22.60 -2.64 -7.28
CA LEU A 19 -21.93 -3.24 -6.12
C LEU A 19 -22.64 -2.89 -4.81
N LYS A 20 -23.07 -1.65 -4.63
CA LYS A 20 -23.85 -1.22 -3.44
C LYS A 20 -25.16 -1.99 -3.29
N VAL A 21 -25.90 -2.21 -4.38
CA VAL A 21 -27.15 -2.96 -4.34
C VAL A 21 -26.89 -4.42 -3.95
N LYS A 22 -25.88 -5.06 -4.53
CA LYS A 22 -25.47 -6.43 -4.16
C LYS A 22 -25.04 -6.52 -2.70
N TRP A 23 -24.24 -5.56 -2.24
CA TRP A 23 -23.79 -5.47 -0.86
C TRP A 23 -24.96 -5.34 0.11
N LEU A 24 -25.88 -4.40 -0.09
CA LEU A 24 -27.02 -4.20 0.80
C LEU A 24 -28.00 -5.39 0.82
N LYS A 25 -28.17 -6.09 -0.31
CA LYS A 25 -29.14 -7.17 -0.42
C LYS A 25 -28.69 -8.46 0.27
N TYR A 26 -27.46 -8.90 0.05
CA TYR A 26 -26.99 -10.18 0.59
C TYR A 26 -25.59 -10.15 1.19
N GLY A 27 -24.70 -9.30 0.70
CA GLY A 27 -23.33 -9.23 1.21
C GLY A 27 -23.31 -8.81 2.68
N MET A 28 -23.99 -7.72 3.01
CA MET A 28 -24.05 -7.13 4.34
C MET A 28 -24.67 -8.05 5.40
N PRO A 29 -25.86 -8.68 5.21
CA PRO A 29 -26.41 -9.57 6.25
C PRO A 29 -25.55 -10.83 6.47
N VAL A 30 -25.01 -11.43 5.41
CA VAL A 30 -24.13 -12.62 5.54
C VAL A 30 -22.83 -12.23 6.24
N TYR A 31 -22.24 -11.11 5.84
CA TYR A 31 -21.02 -10.60 6.45
C TYR A 31 -21.22 -10.23 7.92
N MET A 32 -22.35 -9.58 8.26
CA MET A 32 -22.69 -9.27 9.64
C MET A 32 -22.90 -10.51 10.50
N ALA A 33 -23.57 -11.54 9.98
CA ALA A 33 -23.70 -12.80 10.70
C ALA A 33 -22.33 -13.43 11.00
N TYR A 34 -21.43 -13.42 10.02
CA TYR A 34 -20.05 -13.90 10.20
C TYR A 34 -19.27 -13.06 11.23
N LEU A 35 -19.38 -11.73 11.15
CA LEU A 35 -18.75 -10.80 12.09
C LEU A 35 -19.27 -10.97 13.53
N ILE A 36 -20.57 -11.22 13.70
CA ILE A 36 -21.18 -11.48 15.01
C ILE A 36 -20.63 -12.77 15.62
N ILE A 37 -20.53 -13.85 14.84
CA ILE A 37 -19.95 -15.12 15.32
C ILE A 37 -18.49 -14.93 15.70
N TYR A 38 -17.71 -14.22 14.88
CA TYR A 38 -16.32 -13.89 15.22
C TYR A 38 -16.22 -12.99 16.45
N GLY A 39 -17.11 -11.99 16.58
CA GLY A 39 -17.19 -11.11 17.74
C GLY A 39 -17.50 -11.87 19.03
N LEU A 40 -18.38 -12.88 18.97
CA LEU A 40 -18.66 -13.77 20.09
C LEU A 40 -17.42 -14.58 20.50
N PHE A 41 -16.61 -15.03 19.54
CA PHE A 41 -15.34 -15.71 19.80
C PHE A 41 -14.31 -14.75 20.42
N LEU A 42 -14.24 -13.52 19.93
CA LEU A 42 -13.30 -12.52 20.44
C LEU A 42 -13.65 -12.09 21.86
N THR A 43 -14.94 -11.88 22.16
CA THR A 43 -15.39 -11.51 23.50
C THR A 43 -15.28 -12.68 24.48
N SER A 44 -15.52 -13.92 24.05
CA SER A 44 -15.31 -15.09 24.91
C SER A 44 -13.84 -15.30 25.25
N LEU A 45 -12.93 -15.14 24.29
CA LEU A 45 -11.49 -15.23 24.51
C LEU A 45 -10.99 -14.11 25.43
N THR A 46 -11.36 -12.86 25.14
CA THR A 46 -10.99 -11.70 25.95
C THR A 46 -11.56 -11.80 27.36
N GLY A 47 -12.83 -12.18 27.47
CA GLY A 47 -13.51 -12.39 28.75
C GLY A 47 -12.86 -13.50 29.58
N PHE A 48 -12.39 -14.57 28.96
CA PHE A 48 -11.65 -15.62 29.66
C PHE A 48 -10.31 -15.09 30.20
N VAL A 49 -9.52 -14.40 29.37
CA VAL A 49 -8.20 -13.86 29.75
C VAL A 49 -8.31 -12.79 30.84
N CYS A 50 -9.30 -11.90 30.78
CA CYS A 50 -9.45 -10.82 31.77
C CYS A 50 -9.86 -11.31 33.17
N ASN A 51 -10.47 -12.49 33.29
CA ASN A 51 -11.00 -13.00 34.56
C ASN A 51 -10.12 -14.08 35.21
N HIS A 52 -9.02 -14.48 34.56
CA HIS A 52 -8.15 -15.53 35.07
C HIS A 52 -6.69 -15.09 35.06
N ASP A 53 -6.01 -15.30 36.18
CA ASP A 53 -4.62 -14.90 36.35
C ASP A 53 -3.67 -15.82 35.57
N ALA A 54 -2.84 -15.23 34.72
CA ALA A 54 -1.83 -15.95 33.95
C ALA A 54 -0.78 -16.65 34.84
N MET A 55 -0.62 -16.19 36.08
CA MET A 55 0.29 -16.75 37.07
C MET A 55 -0.29 -17.97 37.80
N ALA A 56 -1.58 -18.26 37.65
CA ALA A 56 -2.16 -19.50 38.17
C ALA A 56 -1.98 -20.60 37.12
N HIS A 57 -0.87 -21.35 37.18
CA HIS A 57 -0.66 -22.56 36.38
C HIS A 57 0.27 -23.55 37.08
N TYR A 58 0.25 -24.81 36.64
CA TYR A 58 1.17 -25.82 37.14
C TYR A 58 2.55 -25.64 36.49
N ASP A 59 3.58 -25.56 37.33
CA ASP A 59 4.99 -25.58 36.91
C ASP A 59 5.68 -26.81 37.54
N GLY A 60 6.06 -27.77 36.69
CA GLY A 60 6.66 -29.04 37.10
C GLY A 60 8.15 -28.94 37.50
N ASN A 61 8.81 -27.82 37.22
CA ASN A 61 10.23 -27.62 37.54
C ASN A 61 10.46 -26.98 38.92
N VAL A 62 9.40 -26.71 39.70
CA VAL A 62 9.48 -25.99 40.96
C VAL A 62 9.28 -26.94 42.13
N THR A 63 10.34 -27.16 42.92
CA THR A 63 10.24 -27.79 44.24
C THR A 63 9.38 -26.92 45.16
N SER A 64 8.34 -27.52 45.74
CA SER A 64 7.32 -26.89 46.57
C SER A 64 7.92 -26.19 47.80
N ASN A 65 8.08 -24.86 47.73
CA ASN A 65 8.14 -24.00 48.91
C ASN A 65 6.78 -23.30 49.05
N GLU A 66 6.13 -23.40 50.20
CA GLU A 66 4.76 -22.88 50.44
C GLU A 66 4.62 -21.38 50.14
N THR A 67 5.68 -20.59 50.35
CA THR A 67 5.69 -19.15 50.03
C THR A 67 5.64 -18.88 48.53
N ARG A 68 6.14 -19.80 47.71
CA ARG A 68 6.13 -19.70 46.23
C ARG A 68 4.85 -20.24 45.61
N GLU A 69 4.14 -21.17 46.25
CA GLU A 69 2.77 -21.53 45.83
C GLU A 69 1.80 -20.34 45.94
N LEU A 70 1.97 -19.51 46.98
CA LEU A 70 1.20 -18.28 47.18
C LEU A 70 1.56 -17.17 46.17
N LEU A 71 2.80 -17.11 45.69
CA LEU A 71 3.30 -16.09 44.75
C LEU A 71 3.19 -16.50 43.26
N HIS A 72 3.30 -17.80 42.96
CA HIS A 72 3.34 -18.36 41.60
C HIS A 72 2.15 -19.28 41.28
N GLY A 73 1.14 -19.35 42.14
CA GLY A 73 -0.15 -19.97 41.81
C GLY A 73 -0.08 -21.43 41.37
N ASN A 74 0.90 -22.21 41.87
CA ASN A 74 1.03 -23.63 41.53
C ASN A 74 -0.08 -24.43 42.22
N ARG A 75 -1.26 -24.51 41.58
CA ARG A 75 -2.37 -25.30 42.10
C ARG A 75 -2.25 -26.73 41.57
N SER A 76 -1.90 -27.64 42.47
CA SER A 76 -1.91 -29.09 42.25
C SER A 76 -3.33 -29.66 42.06
N SER A 77 -4.37 -28.90 42.42
CA SER A 77 -5.77 -29.25 42.20
C SER A 77 -6.32 -28.62 40.92
N GLY A 78 -6.98 -29.45 40.11
CA GLY A 78 -7.54 -29.08 38.80
C GLY A 78 -8.41 -27.82 38.83
N TYR A 79 -8.46 -27.15 37.68
CA TYR A 79 -9.17 -25.88 37.53
C TYR A 79 -10.66 -26.11 37.40
N THR A 80 -11.41 -25.79 38.45
CA THR A 80 -12.89 -25.75 38.37
C THR A 80 -13.35 -24.35 38.02
N PHE A 81 -13.58 -24.12 36.73
CA PHE A 81 -14.16 -22.88 36.25
C PHE A 81 -15.66 -22.82 36.56
N SER A 82 -16.18 -21.60 36.75
CA SER A 82 -17.64 -21.38 36.73
C SER A 82 -18.23 -21.91 35.40
N PRO A 83 -19.46 -22.47 35.39
CA PRO A 83 -20.08 -23.03 34.19
C PRO A 83 -20.04 -22.10 32.97
N VAL A 84 -20.13 -20.78 33.19
CA VAL A 84 -20.08 -19.77 32.12
C VAL A 84 -18.74 -19.79 31.37
N TYR A 85 -17.62 -19.87 32.10
CA TYR A 85 -16.29 -19.90 31.49
C TYR A 85 -15.97 -21.26 30.85
N MET A 86 -16.52 -22.34 31.39
CA MET A 86 -16.43 -23.66 30.76
C MET A 86 -17.17 -23.69 29.42
N ILE A 87 -18.36 -23.08 29.33
CA ILE A 87 -19.08 -22.91 28.06
C ILE A 87 -18.27 -22.04 27.08
N ALA A 88 -17.66 -20.95 27.56
CA ALA A 88 -16.82 -20.10 26.73
C ALA A 88 -15.60 -20.86 26.16
N LEU A 89 -14.92 -21.67 26.97
CA LEU A 89 -13.79 -22.51 26.52
C LEU A 89 -14.22 -23.54 25.49
N TRP A 90 -15.34 -24.24 25.70
CA TRP A 90 -15.90 -25.15 24.71
C TRP A 90 -16.24 -24.44 23.40
N PHE A 91 -16.84 -23.25 23.49
CA PHE A 91 -17.13 -22.44 22.31
C PHE A 91 -15.85 -22.04 21.55
N ILE A 92 -14.79 -21.59 22.26
CA ILE A 92 -13.47 -21.28 21.68
C ILE A 92 -12.88 -22.50 20.99
N GLY A 93 -12.86 -23.66 21.67
CA GLY A 93 -12.30 -24.91 21.15
C GLY A 93 -13.02 -25.39 19.89
N VAL A 94 -14.37 -25.46 19.94
CA VAL A 94 -15.20 -25.90 18.81
C VAL A 94 -15.09 -24.93 17.63
N TYR A 95 -15.14 -23.62 17.88
CA TYR A 95 -14.99 -22.60 16.84
C TYR A 95 -13.61 -22.69 16.17
N SER A 96 -12.54 -22.83 16.95
CA SER A 96 -11.17 -22.94 16.43
C SER A 96 -11.00 -24.22 15.60
N ALA A 97 -11.49 -25.36 16.10
CA ALA A 97 -11.44 -26.63 15.39
C ALA A 97 -12.22 -26.59 14.07
N ALA A 98 -13.43 -26.01 14.07
CA ALA A 98 -14.24 -25.87 12.86
C ALA A 98 -13.55 -25.01 11.80
N ASN A 99 -12.87 -23.92 12.21
CA ASN A 99 -12.12 -23.08 11.28
C ASN A 99 -10.84 -23.76 10.76
N ILE A 100 -10.14 -24.56 11.58
CA ILE A 100 -9.02 -25.38 11.09
C ILE A 100 -9.49 -26.35 10.01
N VAL A 101 -10.64 -27.01 10.20
CA VAL A 101 -11.24 -27.88 9.18
C VAL A 101 -11.58 -27.08 7.91
N LYS A 102 -12.20 -25.90 8.05
CA LYS A 102 -12.46 -24.99 6.93
C LYS A 102 -11.17 -24.66 6.16
N GLU A 103 -10.09 -24.31 6.86
CA GLU A 103 -8.81 -23.98 6.24
C GLU A 103 -8.18 -25.18 5.52
N ILE A 104 -8.27 -26.38 6.09
CA ILE A 104 -7.82 -27.61 5.43
C ILE A 104 -8.60 -27.83 4.11
N LEU A 105 -9.92 -27.64 4.13
CA LEU A 105 -10.75 -27.73 2.92
C LEU A 105 -10.36 -26.66 1.88
N GLN A 106 -10.01 -25.46 2.34
CA GLN A 106 -9.55 -24.37 1.48
C GLN A 106 -8.19 -24.69 0.81
N ILE A 107 -7.25 -25.30 1.55
CA ILE A 107 -5.96 -25.76 1.01
C ILE A 107 -6.19 -26.81 -0.09
N ILE A 108 -7.10 -27.76 0.14
CA ILE A 108 -7.41 -28.81 -0.85
C ILE A 108 -7.95 -28.20 -2.15
N ASN A 109 -8.85 -27.21 -2.05
CA ASN A 109 -9.46 -26.57 -3.20
C ASN A 109 -8.52 -25.61 -3.95
N GLN A 110 -7.75 -24.79 -3.23
CA GLN A 110 -6.92 -23.73 -3.82
C GLN A 110 -5.47 -24.15 -4.12
N ARG A 111 -5.02 -25.31 -3.60
CA ARG A 111 -3.70 -25.92 -3.79
C ARG A 111 -2.56 -24.89 -3.61
N LYS A 112 -1.68 -24.75 -4.61
CA LYS A 112 -0.48 -23.88 -4.55
C LYS A 112 -0.78 -22.38 -4.50
N LYS A 113 -2.00 -21.94 -4.86
CA LYS A 113 -2.37 -20.52 -4.76
C LYS A 113 -2.50 -20.09 -3.29
N TYR A 114 -2.89 -21.01 -2.41
CA TYR A 114 -3.13 -20.75 -0.99
C TYR A 114 -1.88 -20.24 -0.26
N PHE A 115 -0.73 -20.87 -0.50
CA PHE A 115 0.53 -20.54 0.18
C PHE A 115 1.15 -19.19 -0.21
N LYS A 116 0.56 -18.46 -1.16
CA LYS A 116 1.04 -17.13 -1.54
C LYS A 116 0.42 -16.00 -0.73
N ASP A 117 -0.67 -16.27 -0.02
CA ASP A 117 -1.39 -15.25 0.76
C ASP A 117 -0.97 -15.31 2.24
N PHE A 118 -0.37 -14.22 2.73
CA PHE A 118 0.05 -14.10 4.12
C PHE A 118 -1.13 -14.03 5.08
N GLY A 119 -2.31 -13.56 4.63
CA GLY A 119 -3.51 -13.51 5.47
C GLY A 119 -3.92 -14.90 5.97
N ASN A 120 -3.83 -15.90 5.10
CA ASN A 120 -4.13 -17.30 5.44
C ASN A 120 -3.18 -17.84 6.53
N ALA A 121 -1.90 -17.42 6.53
CA ALA A 121 -0.94 -17.83 7.55
C ALA A 121 -1.28 -17.22 8.93
N VAL A 122 -1.72 -15.96 8.95
CA VAL A 122 -2.21 -15.30 10.17
C VAL A 122 -3.45 -16.02 10.72
N GLU A 123 -4.43 -16.35 9.87
CA GLU A 123 -5.62 -17.10 10.27
C GLU A 123 -5.27 -18.48 10.85
N TRP A 124 -4.38 -19.24 10.20
CA TRP A 124 -3.87 -20.52 10.74
C TRP A 124 -3.23 -20.36 12.11
N SER A 125 -2.32 -19.38 12.24
CA SER A 125 -1.61 -19.15 13.50
C SER A 125 -2.57 -18.78 14.64
N LEU A 126 -3.63 -18.02 14.34
CA LEU A 126 -4.69 -17.71 15.28
C LEU A 126 -5.44 -18.96 15.73
N TYR A 127 -5.97 -19.76 14.80
CA TYR A 127 -6.80 -20.92 15.17
C TYR A 127 -6.02 -22.04 15.85
N VAL A 128 -4.75 -22.24 15.48
CA VAL A 128 -3.87 -23.22 16.14
C VAL A 128 -3.52 -22.76 17.54
N SER A 129 -3.13 -21.49 17.72
CA SER A 129 -2.81 -20.95 19.05
C SER A 129 -4.02 -20.92 19.97
N SER A 130 -5.21 -20.53 19.48
CA SER A 130 -6.45 -20.54 20.27
C SER A 130 -6.89 -21.96 20.67
N LEU A 131 -6.69 -22.96 19.80
CA LEU A 131 -6.98 -24.35 20.13
C LEU A 131 -6.01 -24.90 21.18
N LEU A 132 -4.70 -24.65 21.02
CA LEU A 132 -3.67 -25.06 21.99
C LEU A 132 -3.87 -24.40 23.36
N PHE A 133 -4.38 -23.17 23.40
CA PHE A 133 -4.77 -22.50 24.63
C PHE A 133 -6.00 -23.16 25.30
N ALA A 134 -7.03 -23.53 24.52
CA ALA A 134 -8.29 -24.04 25.07
C ALA A 134 -8.26 -25.52 25.50
N VAL A 135 -7.52 -26.38 24.79
CA VAL A 135 -7.55 -27.85 24.99
C VAL A 135 -7.13 -28.27 26.41
N PRO A 136 -5.99 -27.80 26.98
CA PRO A 136 -5.58 -28.19 28.33
C PRO A 136 -6.65 -27.88 29.39
N PHE A 137 -7.28 -26.70 29.31
CA PHE A 137 -8.35 -26.31 30.23
C PHE A 137 -9.59 -27.20 30.12
N ILE A 138 -9.95 -27.65 28.92
CA ILE A 138 -11.08 -28.59 28.72
C ILE A 138 -10.75 -29.95 29.35
N CYS A 139 -9.49 -30.38 29.30
CA CYS A 139 -9.02 -31.61 29.94
C CYS A 139 -8.82 -31.46 31.47
N GLY A 140 -9.01 -30.27 32.03
CA GLY A 140 -8.86 -29.99 33.46
C GLY A 140 -7.42 -29.73 33.92
N TYR A 141 -6.48 -29.53 32.99
CA TYR A 141 -5.08 -29.23 33.27
C TYR A 141 -4.74 -27.77 32.95
N SER A 142 -3.74 -27.21 33.63
CA SER A 142 -3.24 -25.85 33.37
C SER A 142 -1.71 -25.87 33.34
N MET A 143 -1.12 -25.62 32.19
CA MET A 143 0.34 -25.68 31.96
C MET A 143 0.93 -24.29 31.73
N HIS A 144 2.18 -24.04 32.12
CA HIS A 144 2.87 -22.76 31.88
C HIS A 144 2.83 -22.32 30.39
N TRP A 145 3.25 -23.20 29.48
CA TRP A 145 3.34 -22.90 28.04
C TRP A 145 2.00 -22.52 27.40
N GLN A 146 0.88 -22.93 27.99
CA GLN A 146 -0.44 -22.60 27.44
C GLN A 146 -0.69 -21.09 27.49
N TRP A 147 -0.20 -20.39 28.53
CA TRP A 147 -0.43 -18.97 28.74
C TRP A 147 0.41 -18.12 27.78
N GLU A 148 1.62 -18.58 27.46
CA GLU A 148 2.46 -17.99 26.40
C GLU A 148 1.74 -18.05 25.04
N ILE A 149 1.18 -19.21 24.70
CA ILE A 149 0.42 -19.37 23.45
C ILE A 149 -0.90 -18.60 23.49
N GLY A 150 -1.55 -18.53 24.65
CA GLY A 150 -2.75 -17.73 24.87
C GLY A 150 -2.51 -16.23 24.64
N ALA A 151 -1.36 -15.70 25.08
CA ALA A 151 -0.96 -14.33 24.82
C ALA A 151 -0.77 -14.05 23.32
N LEU A 152 -0.19 -15.00 22.58
CA LEU A 152 -0.09 -14.92 21.12
C LEU A 152 -1.48 -15.01 20.46
N ALA A 153 -2.35 -15.89 20.94
CA ALA A 153 -3.70 -16.07 20.41
C ALA A 153 -4.56 -14.81 20.56
N ILE A 154 -4.55 -14.16 21.72
CA ILE A 154 -5.32 -12.93 21.94
C ILE A 154 -4.81 -11.77 21.08
N PHE A 155 -3.50 -11.63 20.93
CA PHE A 155 -2.90 -10.63 20.05
C PHE A 155 -3.32 -10.85 18.58
N LEU A 156 -3.18 -12.08 18.09
CA LEU A 156 -3.60 -12.43 16.73
C LEU A 156 -5.12 -12.30 16.52
N ALA A 157 -5.93 -12.56 17.55
CA ALA A 157 -7.38 -12.42 17.47
C ALA A 157 -7.81 -10.96 17.26
N TRP A 158 -7.22 -10.03 18.01
CA TRP A 158 -7.48 -8.60 17.83
C TRP A 158 -6.88 -8.07 16.52
N PHE A 159 -5.70 -8.55 16.12
CA PHE A 159 -5.12 -8.21 14.82
C PHE A 159 -6.00 -8.69 13.65
N ASN A 160 -6.52 -9.91 13.72
CA ASN A 160 -7.44 -10.44 12.70
C ASN A 160 -8.80 -9.72 12.74
N ALA A 161 -9.25 -9.25 13.91
CA ALA A 161 -10.42 -8.38 14.01
C ALA A 161 -10.23 -7.07 13.22
N LEU A 162 -9.04 -6.47 13.26
CA LEU A 162 -8.68 -5.31 12.46
C LEU A 162 -8.79 -5.63 10.97
N VAL A 163 -8.33 -6.80 10.51
CA VAL A 163 -8.48 -7.25 9.12
C VAL A 163 -9.95 -7.44 8.74
N PHE A 164 -10.83 -7.90 9.63
CA PHE A 164 -12.28 -7.90 9.34
C PHE A 164 -12.86 -6.49 9.17
N LEU A 165 -12.31 -5.46 9.80
CA LEU A 165 -12.77 -4.09 9.56
C LEU A 165 -12.44 -3.58 8.15
N GLN A 166 -11.55 -4.26 7.42
CA GLN A 166 -11.18 -3.96 6.04
C GLN A 166 -12.37 -3.94 5.07
N ARG A 167 -13.43 -4.71 5.38
CA ARG A 167 -14.60 -4.88 4.51
C ARG A 167 -15.63 -3.75 4.63
N PHE A 168 -15.53 -2.91 5.64
CA PHE A 168 -16.40 -1.74 5.80
C PHE A 168 -15.90 -0.56 4.99
N ASP A 169 -16.80 0.23 4.39
CA ASP A 169 -16.39 1.35 3.54
C ASP A 169 -15.65 2.46 4.32
N PHE A 170 -16.06 2.73 5.57
CA PHE A 170 -15.46 3.77 6.41
C PHE A 170 -14.09 3.35 6.98
N PHE A 171 -14.03 2.22 7.70
CA PHE A 171 -12.79 1.74 8.32
C PHE A 171 -11.83 1.09 7.30
N GLY A 172 -12.37 0.51 6.24
CA GLY A 172 -11.61 -0.37 5.36
C GLY A 172 -10.49 0.31 4.58
N ILE A 173 -10.66 1.57 4.17
CA ILE A 173 -9.58 2.32 3.52
C ILE A 173 -8.39 2.47 4.46
N TYR A 174 -8.64 2.83 5.72
CA TYR A 174 -7.59 3.00 6.73
C TYR A 174 -6.88 1.69 7.04
N VAL A 175 -7.63 0.59 7.14
CA VAL A 175 -7.04 -0.75 7.34
C VAL A 175 -6.17 -1.18 6.17
N VAL A 176 -6.65 -1.03 4.92
CA VAL A 176 -5.85 -1.36 3.72
C VAL A 176 -4.56 -0.54 3.69
N MET A 177 -4.65 0.76 3.97
CA MET A 177 -3.51 1.66 4.01
C MET A 177 -2.53 1.27 5.13
N PHE A 178 -3.02 0.97 6.33
CA PHE A 178 -2.20 0.50 7.44
C PHE A 178 -1.41 -0.77 7.10
N ILE A 179 -2.05 -1.77 6.48
CA ILE A 179 -1.36 -3.02 6.09
C ILE A 179 -0.30 -2.75 5.01
N GLU A 180 -0.58 -1.85 4.05
CA GLU A 180 0.39 -1.50 3.00
C GLU A 180 1.58 -0.73 3.58
N ILE A 181 1.35 0.22 4.49
CA ILE A 181 2.40 0.95 5.21
C ILE A 181 3.20 0.00 6.09
N LEU A 182 2.55 -0.92 6.81
CA LEU A 182 3.24 -1.93 7.63
C LEU A 182 4.18 -2.79 6.78
N ARG A 183 3.74 -3.19 5.58
CA ARG A 183 4.54 -3.98 4.65
C ARG A 183 5.77 -3.20 4.17
N THR A 184 5.59 -1.94 3.78
CA THR A 184 6.72 -1.08 3.35
C THR A 184 7.70 -0.84 4.51
N LEU A 185 7.20 -0.61 5.72
CA LEU A 185 8.02 -0.46 6.93
C LEU A 185 8.88 -1.72 7.19
N ILE A 186 8.26 -2.91 7.17
CA ILE A 186 9.00 -4.17 7.37
C ILE A 186 10.08 -4.34 6.31
N GLN A 187 9.78 -4.06 5.03
CA GLN A 187 10.76 -4.16 3.95
C GLN A 187 11.96 -3.22 4.17
N VAL A 188 11.72 -1.97 4.57
CA VAL A 188 12.77 -0.99 4.85
C VAL A 188 13.58 -1.40 6.07
N LEU A 189 12.94 -1.82 7.15
CA LEU A 189 13.59 -2.30 8.38
C LEU A 189 14.48 -3.52 8.10
N CYS A 190 14.07 -4.44 7.23
CA CYS A 190 14.91 -5.57 6.81
C CYS A 190 16.22 -5.11 6.14
N VAL A 191 16.20 -4.05 5.32
CA VAL A 191 17.42 -3.51 4.70
C VAL A 191 18.34 -2.89 5.77
N PHE A 192 17.76 -2.14 6.71
CA PHE A 192 18.53 -1.50 7.78
C PHE A 192 18.91 -2.43 8.93
N SER A 193 18.43 -3.68 8.94
CA SER A 193 18.77 -4.71 9.95
C SER A 193 20.27 -4.91 10.15
N ILE A 194 21.07 -4.73 9.10
CA ILE A 194 22.54 -4.80 9.15
C ILE A 194 23.10 -3.76 10.12
N LEU A 195 22.56 -2.54 10.11
CA LEU A 195 23.00 -1.49 11.03
C LEU A 195 22.56 -1.80 12.47
N PHE A 196 21.36 -2.35 12.68
CA PHE A 196 20.92 -2.77 14.02
C PHE A 196 21.84 -3.83 14.61
N ILE A 197 22.25 -4.81 13.80
CA ILE A 197 23.17 -5.86 14.22
C ILE A 197 24.55 -5.27 14.55
N ALA A 198 25.06 -4.37 13.71
CA ALA A 198 26.36 -3.73 13.91
C ALA A 198 26.41 -2.90 15.21
N PHE A 199 25.45 -2.01 15.42
CA PHE A 199 25.39 -1.19 16.64
C PHE A 199 25.08 -2.03 17.88
N GLY A 200 24.17 -3.00 17.79
CA GLY A 200 23.84 -3.86 18.92
C GLY A 200 24.99 -4.76 19.36
N LEU A 201 25.78 -5.31 18.44
CA LEU A 201 26.99 -6.05 18.82
C LEU A 201 28.10 -5.11 19.34
N SER A 202 28.20 -3.88 18.81
CA SER A 202 29.15 -2.90 19.33
C SER A 202 28.81 -2.48 20.77
N PHE A 203 27.55 -2.16 21.06
CA PHE A 203 27.11 -1.80 22.40
C PHE A 203 27.16 -2.97 23.38
N TYR A 204 26.91 -4.20 22.90
CA TYR A 204 27.13 -5.41 23.70
C TYR A 204 28.56 -5.48 24.26
N MET A 205 29.57 -5.17 23.45
CA MET A 205 30.97 -5.16 23.90
C MET A 205 31.32 -3.96 24.78
N LEU A 206 30.82 -2.76 24.42
CA LEU A 206 31.18 -1.51 25.10
C LEU A 206 30.48 -1.34 26.46
N LEU A 207 29.27 -1.88 26.62
CA LEU A 207 28.38 -1.66 27.77
C LEU A 207 28.05 -2.96 28.52
N TYR A 208 28.84 -4.02 28.34
CA TYR A 208 28.58 -5.35 28.92
C TYR A 208 28.32 -5.34 30.44
N LYS A 209 29.00 -4.44 31.17
CA LYS A 209 28.94 -4.33 32.64
C LYS A 209 27.92 -3.32 33.18
N GLU A 210 27.09 -2.74 32.33
CA GLU A 210 26.05 -1.79 32.77
C GLU A 210 25.11 -2.40 33.84
N GLU A 211 24.78 -1.61 34.86
CA GLU A 211 23.93 -2.01 36.00
C GLU A 211 22.54 -2.54 35.59
N SER A 212 21.96 -1.99 34.52
CA SER A 212 20.64 -2.42 34.02
C SER A 212 20.65 -3.81 33.38
N LYS A 213 21.84 -4.42 33.19
CA LYS A 213 22.07 -5.71 32.51
C LYS A 213 21.48 -5.79 31.11
N ALA A 214 21.08 -4.67 30.51
CA ALA A 214 20.47 -4.62 29.19
C ALA A 214 21.40 -5.10 28.07
N TYR A 215 22.72 -5.05 28.29
CA TYR A 215 23.76 -5.50 27.36
C TYR A 215 24.44 -6.80 27.80
N SER A 216 23.87 -7.53 28.76
CA SER A 216 24.48 -8.77 29.28
C SER A 216 24.47 -9.93 28.27
N THR A 217 23.50 -9.95 27.35
CA THR A 217 23.43 -10.95 26.26
C THR A 217 23.31 -10.25 24.91
N PRO A 218 23.79 -10.87 23.81
CA PRO A 218 23.70 -10.27 22.49
C PRO A 218 22.24 -10.05 22.04
N GLN A 219 21.31 -10.92 22.46
CA GLN A 219 19.89 -10.80 22.16
C GLN A 219 19.26 -9.58 22.85
N LEU A 220 19.56 -9.39 24.13
CA LEU A 220 19.10 -8.23 24.90
C LEU A 220 19.71 -6.94 24.38
N SER A 221 20.98 -6.96 23.97
CA SER A 221 21.64 -5.80 23.37
C SER A 221 20.98 -5.38 22.04
N LEU A 222 20.66 -6.33 21.17
CA LEU A 222 19.95 -6.05 19.92
C LEU A 222 18.54 -5.50 20.18
N LEU A 223 17.81 -6.09 21.12
CA LEU A 223 16.50 -5.59 21.55
C LEU A 223 16.62 -4.17 22.12
N ARG A 224 17.66 -3.92 22.92
CA ARG A 224 17.92 -2.61 23.51
C ARG A 224 18.22 -1.56 22.46
N THR A 225 19.05 -1.91 21.47
CA THR A 225 19.38 -1.05 20.33
C THR A 225 18.13 -0.72 19.51
N PHE A 226 17.21 -1.69 19.35
CA PHE A 226 15.93 -1.45 18.68
C PHE A 226 15.04 -0.48 19.48
N MET A 227 14.97 -0.63 20.82
CA MET A 227 14.22 0.29 21.68
C MET A 227 14.79 1.71 21.65
N MET A 228 16.12 1.86 21.67
CA MET A 228 16.81 3.16 21.62
C MET A 228 16.54 3.96 20.33
N MET A 229 16.06 3.31 19.26
CA MET A 229 15.62 4.03 18.07
C MET A 229 14.38 4.89 18.36
N LEU A 230 13.41 4.37 19.12
CA LEU A 230 12.11 5.01 19.35
C LEU A 230 12.11 5.92 20.59
N GLU A 231 12.96 5.62 21.56
CA GLU A 231 13.01 6.33 22.84
C GLU A 231 14.43 6.88 23.09
N LEU A 232 14.55 8.20 23.05
CA LEU A 232 15.81 8.91 23.34
C LEU A 232 15.99 9.26 24.83
N ASP A 233 15.05 8.91 25.71
CA ASP A 233 15.07 9.27 27.14
C ASP A 233 16.12 8.49 27.98
N TYR A 234 17.17 8.03 27.30
CA TYR A 234 18.24 7.19 27.81
C TYR A 234 19.42 7.97 28.38
N MET A 235 19.32 9.30 28.44
CA MET A 235 20.38 10.17 28.97
C MET A 235 20.70 9.84 30.43
N ALA A 236 19.73 9.41 31.23
CA ALA A 236 19.96 9.04 32.62
C ALA A 236 20.86 7.80 32.78
N SER A 237 20.71 6.79 31.92
CA SER A 237 21.50 5.55 32.00
C SER A 237 22.97 5.76 31.60
N PHE A 238 23.23 6.60 30.59
CA PHE A 238 24.60 6.91 30.19
C PHE A 238 25.26 7.94 31.09
N ASN A 239 24.51 8.94 31.58
CA ASN A 239 25.06 10.02 32.41
C ASN A 239 25.45 9.50 33.81
N ALA A 240 24.65 8.61 34.41
CA ALA A 240 24.98 8.00 35.69
C ALA A 240 26.32 7.23 35.63
N GLN A 241 26.57 6.50 34.54
CA GLN A 241 27.79 5.73 34.30
C GLN A 241 29.01 6.55 33.86
N PHE A 242 28.80 7.83 33.56
CA PHE A 242 29.88 8.74 33.19
C PHE A 242 30.31 9.63 34.37
N VAL A 243 29.44 9.79 35.37
CA VAL A 243 29.59 10.72 36.50
C VAL A 243 29.85 9.97 37.82
N ASP A 244 29.60 8.66 37.87
CA ASP A 244 29.88 7.76 39.00
C ASP A 244 31.37 7.66 39.37
N GLY A 245 32.28 7.94 38.43
CA GLY A 245 33.72 8.05 38.71
C GLY A 245 34.41 6.71 39.00
N GLU A 246 33.69 5.60 38.84
CA GLU A 246 34.20 4.24 39.02
C GLU A 246 34.77 3.72 37.69
N PRO A 247 36.06 3.33 37.61
CA PRO A 247 36.69 2.91 36.35
C PRO A 247 36.13 1.58 35.78
N ASP A 248 35.33 0.85 36.56
CA ASP A 248 34.80 -0.47 36.21
C ASP A 248 33.40 -0.45 35.58
N THR A 249 32.64 0.65 35.71
CA THR A 249 31.29 0.77 35.16
C THR A 249 31.31 1.08 33.65
N LEU A 250 32.24 1.94 33.21
CA LEU A 250 32.39 2.33 31.80
C LEU A 250 33.84 2.25 31.32
N HIS A 251 34.32 1.04 31.05
CA HIS A 251 35.72 0.78 30.69
C HIS A 251 36.21 1.54 29.42
N PHE A 252 35.31 1.78 28.45
CA PHE A 252 35.63 2.42 27.16
C PHE A 252 34.87 3.73 26.92
N GLY A 253 34.81 4.62 27.92
CA GLY A 253 33.92 5.79 27.87
C GLY A 253 34.02 6.70 26.63
N ASN A 254 35.23 7.06 26.19
CA ASN A 254 35.40 7.92 25.01
C ASN A 254 34.88 7.25 23.72
N LEU A 255 35.15 5.96 23.54
CA LEU A 255 34.68 5.21 22.37
C LEU A 255 33.16 5.03 22.41
N THR A 256 32.61 4.77 23.59
CA THR A 256 31.15 4.69 23.81
C THR A 256 30.46 6.00 23.45
N LEU A 257 30.99 7.16 23.87
CA LEU A 257 30.43 8.46 23.48
C LEU A 257 30.45 8.69 21.97
N ILE A 258 31.57 8.38 21.31
CA ILE A 258 31.68 8.51 19.85
C ILE A 258 30.65 7.61 19.16
N MET A 259 30.56 6.33 19.57
CA MET A 259 29.59 5.38 19.02
C MET A 259 28.14 5.80 19.29
N LEU A 260 27.87 6.42 20.44
CA LEU A 260 26.55 6.95 20.79
C LEU A 260 26.16 8.14 19.91
N VAL A 261 27.07 9.10 19.69
CA VAL A 261 26.83 10.23 18.79
C VAL A 261 26.56 9.76 17.36
N VAL A 262 27.37 8.82 16.86
CA VAL A 262 27.17 8.20 15.54
C VAL A 262 25.83 7.47 15.49
N PHE A 263 25.49 6.70 16.52
CA PHE A 263 24.20 6.00 16.60
C PHE A 263 23.01 6.95 16.54
N VAL A 264 23.00 8.04 17.32
CA VAL A 264 21.90 9.02 17.34
C VAL A 264 21.69 9.65 15.97
N LEU A 265 22.78 9.95 15.25
CA LEU A 265 22.72 10.50 13.90
C LEU A 265 22.14 9.50 12.90
N PHE A 266 22.63 8.25 12.88
CA PHE A 266 22.24 7.27 11.87
C PHE A 266 20.89 6.59 12.14
N MET A 267 20.55 6.32 13.40
CA MET A 267 19.36 5.55 13.75
C MET A 267 18.16 6.46 14.04
N PRO A 268 18.01 7.11 15.20
CA PRO A 268 16.87 8.00 15.45
C PRO A 268 16.70 9.13 14.42
N ILE A 269 17.77 9.79 13.97
CA ILE A 269 17.62 10.95 13.08
C ILE A 269 17.46 10.50 11.62
N LEU A 270 18.45 9.84 11.03
CA LEU A 270 18.39 9.48 9.60
C LEU A 270 17.32 8.43 9.31
N LEU A 271 17.24 7.35 10.10
CA LEU A 271 16.33 6.25 9.81
C LEU A 271 14.86 6.64 10.05
N ILE A 272 14.51 7.34 11.14
CA ILE A 272 13.12 7.79 11.36
C ILE A 272 12.72 8.82 10.30
N ASN A 273 13.58 9.79 9.98
CA ASN A 273 13.27 10.77 8.94
C ASN A 273 13.09 10.12 7.56
N LEU A 274 13.85 9.06 7.27
CA LEU A 274 13.66 8.27 6.06
C LEU A 274 12.34 7.48 6.10
N LEU A 275 12.00 6.82 7.20
CA LEU A 275 10.74 6.08 7.35
C LEU A 275 9.52 7.01 7.20
N ILE A 276 9.56 8.18 7.83
CA ILE A 276 8.53 9.22 7.69
C ILE A 276 8.51 9.75 6.26
N GLY A 277 9.68 10.02 5.67
CA GLY A 277 9.79 10.51 4.30
C GLY A 277 9.22 9.55 3.26
N LEU A 278 9.45 8.24 3.41
CA LEU A 278 8.86 7.20 2.57
C LEU A 278 7.35 7.11 2.80
N ALA A 279 6.90 7.09 4.04
CA ALA A 279 5.48 7.01 4.37
C ALA A 279 4.68 8.22 3.84
N VAL A 280 5.23 9.44 3.95
CA VAL A 280 4.58 10.67 3.49
C VAL A 280 4.70 10.84 1.97
N GLY A 281 5.84 10.48 1.37
CA GLY A 281 6.03 10.54 -0.08
C GLY A 281 5.11 9.59 -0.84
N ASP A 282 4.82 8.42 -0.27
CA ASP A 282 3.99 7.39 -0.90
C ASP A 282 2.52 7.45 -0.48
N ILE A 283 2.10 8.38 0.40
CA ILE A 283 0.73 8.34 0.96
C ILE A 283 -0.36 8.51 -0.12
N GLU A 284 -0.15 9.36 -1.12
CA GLU A 284 -1.15 9.64 -2.16
C GLU A 284 -1.27 8.48 -3.17
N SER A 285 -0.16 7.87 -3.56
CA SER A 285 -0.15 6.68 -4.41
C SER A 285 -0.75 5.49 -3.67
N VAL A 286 -0.34 5.25 -2.41
CA VAL A 286 -0.89 4.21 -1.54
C VAL A 286 -2.39 4.41 -1.32
N GLN A 287 -2.87 5.65 -1.17
CA GLN A 287 -4.31 5.90 -1.02
C GLN A 287 -5.09 5.54 -2.29
N ARG A 288 -4.57 5.89 -3.48
CA ARG A 288 -5.20 5.52 -4.75
C ARG A 288 -5.22 4.01 -4.96
N ASP A 289 -4.11 3.34 -4.67
CA ASP A 289 -3.97 1.89 -4.77
C ASP A 289 -4.85 1.18 -3.73
N ALA A 290 -4.96 1.72 -2.52
CA ALA A 290 -5.84 1.20 -1.47
C ALA A 290 -7.31 1.26 -1.87
N ARG A 291 -7.76 2.35 -2.51
CA ARG A 291 -9.14 2.46 -3.04
C ARG A 291 -9.43 1.38 -4.08
N LEU A 292 -8.47 1.12 -4.97
CA LEU A 292 -8.60 0.08 -5.99
C LEU A 292 -8.58 -1.32 -5.40
N LYS A 293 -7.62 -1.59 -4.52
CA LYS A 293 -7.47 -2.86 -3.82
C LYS A 293 -8.74 -3.16 -3.01
N ARG A 294 -9.33 -2.15 -2.36
CA ARG A 294 -10.63 -2.27 -1.68
C ARG A 294 -11.75 -2.68 -2.63
N LEU A 295 -11.93 -1.99 -3.76
CA LEU A 295 -12.97 -2.34 -4.73
C LEU A 295 -12.75 -3.75 -5.30
N ALA A 296 -11.51 -4.10 -5.63
CA ALA A 296 -11.15 -5.43 -6.10
C ALA A 296 -11.51 -6.52 -5.07
N MET A 297 -11.21 -6.27 -3.80
CA MET A 297 -11.48 -7.18 -2.69
C MET A 297 -12.98 -7.32 -2.40
N GLN A 298 -13.77 -6.26 -2.57
CA GLN A 298 -15.24 -6.31 -2.50
C GLN A 298 -15.80 -7.17 -3.64
N VAL A 299 -15.30 -6.99 -4.87
CA VAL A 299 -15.69 -7.81 -6.03
C VAL A 299 -15.31 -9.29 -5.81
N GLU A 300 -14.11 -9.55 -5.28
CA GLU A 300 -13.65 -10.91 -4.97
C GLU A 300 -14.55 -11.56 -3.91
N LEU A 301 -14.86 -10.84 -2.82
CA LEU A 301 -15.78 -11.31 -1.80
C LEU A 301 -17.16 -11.66 -2.38
N HIS A 302 -17.73 -10.78 -3.20
CA HIS A 302 -19.01 -11.05 -3.85
C HIS A 302 -18.94 -12.27 -4.76
N THR A 303 -17.86 -12.42 -5.52
CA THR A 303 -17.66 -13.55 -6.43
C THR A 303 -17.53 -14.86 -5.64
N GLU A 304 -16.78 -14.86 -4.54
CA GLU A 304 -16.63 -16.03 -3.68
C GLU A 304 -17.92 -16.41 -2.96
N MET A 305 -18.66 -15.42 -2.45
CA MET A 305 -19.97 -15.64 -1.87
C MET A 305 -20.95 -16.21 -2.89
N GLU A 306 -21.00 -15.65 -4.11
CA GLU A 306 -21.86 -16.14 -5.19
C GLU A 306 -21.50 -17.58 -5.61
N ASN A 307 -20.20 -17.91 -5.69
CA ASN A 307 -19.73 -19.25 -6.01
C ASN A 307 -20.07 -20.30 -4.95
N LYS A 308 -20.07 -19.92 -3.66
CA LYS A 308 -20.41 -20.81 -2.53
C LYS A 308 -21.91 -20.85 -2.24
N MET A 309 -22.70 -19.94 -2.83
CA MET A 309 -24.13 -19.83 -2.58
C MET A 309 -24.91 -20.91 -3.34
N PRO A 310 -25.81 -21.66 -2.67
CA PRO A 310 -26.69 -22.59 -3.35
C PRO A 310 -27.60 -21.89 -4.36
N MET A 311 -27.86 -22.55 -5.50
CA MET A 311 -28.64 -21.98 -6.62
C MET A 311 -30.05 -21.51 -6.22
N PHE A 312 -30.66 -22.10 -5.20
CA PHE A 312 -31.97 -21.68 -4.71
C PHE A 312 -31.95 -20.30 -4.01
N ILE A 313 -30.87 -20.00 -3.27
CA ILE A 313 -30.69 -18.69 -2.62
C ILE A 313 -30.31 -17.67 -3.68
N TYR A 314 -29.39 -18.02 -4.58
CA TYR A 314 -28.93 -17.14 -5.66
C TYR A 314 -30.11 -16.62 -6.49
N LYS A 315 -30.98 -17.52 -6.97
CA LYS A 315 -32.16 -17.15 -7.77
C LYS A 315 -33.15 -16.25 -7.02
N ARG A 316 -33.26 -16.38 -5.70
CA ARG A 316 -34.20 -15.60 -4.87
C ARG A 316 -33.67 -14.20 -4.55
N VAL A 317 -32.35 -14.03 -4.55
CA VAL A 317 -31.64 -12.84 -4.09
C VAL A 317 -31.16 -11.97 -5.27
N THR A 318 -30.99 -12.54 -6.46
CA THR A 318 -30.61 -11.80 -7.66
C THR A 318 -31.62 -10.71 -8.02
N VAL A 319 -31.14 -9.48 -8.13
CA VAL A 319 -31.90 -8.32 -8.58
C VAL A 319 -31.33 -7.87 -9.92
N ASN A 320 -32.15 -7.91 -10.98
CA ASN A 320 -31.74 -7.54 -12.33
C ASN A 320 -31.93 -6.05 -12.63
N GLU A 321 -32.90 -5.39 -11.98
CA GLU A 321 -33.21 -3.97 -12.16
C GLU A 321 -33.33 -3.26 -10.81
N PHE A 322 -32.66 -2.12 -10.66
CA PHE A 322 -32.73 -1.28 -9.47
C PHE A 322 -33.17 0.13 -9.84
N LYS A 323 -34.31 0.56 -9.28
CA LYS A 323 -34.85 1.92 -9.48
C LYS A 323 -34.39 2.82 -8.35
N TYR A 324 -33.59 3.82 -8.67
CA TYR A 324 -33.10 4.83 -7.72
C TYR A 324 -34.05 6.04 -7.68
N PHE A 325 -34.49 6.41 -6.48
CA PHE A 325 -35.35 7.57 -6.25
C PHE A 325 -34.60 8.60 -5.40
N PRO A 326 -34.03 9.68 -5.98
CA PRO A 326 -33.17 10.63 -5.26
C PRO A 326 -33.90 11.37 -4.13
N ASN A 327 -35.18 11.69 -4.32
CA ASN A 327 -35.97 12.54 -3.40
C ASN A 327 -36.73 11.77 -2.32
N ARG A 328 -36.57 10.43 -2.23
CA ARG A 328 -37.28 9.63 -1.22
C ARG A 328 -36.39 9.40 0.00
N CYS A 329 -36.86 9.79 1.19
CA CYS A 329 -36.18 9.46 2.44
C CYS A 329 -36.25 7.95 2.71
N ALA A 330 -35.09 7.34 2.99
CA ALA A 330 -35.00 5.92 3.35
C ALA A 330 -35.58 5.69 4.76
N LYS A 331 -36.10 4.47 5.01
CA LYS A 331 -36.59 4.06 6.34
C LYS A 331 -35.43 4.07 7.34
N ARG A 332 -35.71 4.30 8.63
CA ARG A 332 -34.67 4.42 9.69
C ARG A 332 -33.70 3.22 9.76
N LEU A 333 -34.19 2.00 9.56
CA LEU A 333 -33.38 0.79 9.50
C LEU A 333 -32.51 0.73 8.24
N ASP A 334 -33.05 1.13 7.08
CA ASP A 334 -32.28 1.25 5.84
C ASP A 334 -31.22 2.32 5.99
N THR A 335 -31.53 3.46 6.62
CA THR A 335 -30.58 4.54 6.92
C THR A 335 -29.46 4.08 7.84
N PHE A 336 -29.77 3.29 8.88
CA PHE A 336 -28.77 2.70 9.76
C PHE A 336 -27.89 1.68 9.02
N MET A 337 -28.49 0.78 8.23
CA MET A 337 -27.75 -0.20 7.44
C MET A 337 -26.89 0.48 6.36
N THR A 338 -27.37 1.55 5.73
CA THR A 338 -26.58 2.35 4.78
C THR A 338 -25.46 3.10 5.49
N SER A 339 -25.70 3.61 6.70
CA SER A 339 -24.66 4.28 7.50
C SER A 339 -23.58 3.30 7.94
N LEU A 340 -23.96 2.09 8.35
CA LEU A 340 -23.06 1.02 8.79
C LEU A 340 -22.30 0.39 7.61
N ALA A 341 -22.94 0.29 6.45
CA ALA A 341 -22.29 -0.03 5.19
C ALA A 341 -21.35 1.10 4.69
N GLY A 342 -21.26 2.23 5.42
CA GLY A 342 -20.40 3.38 5.09
C GLY A 342 -20.87 4.21 3.90
N THR A 343 -22.09 3.98 3.41
CA THR A 343 -22.81 4.89 2.50
C THR A 343 -23.41 6.05 3.29
N ASN A 344 -22.57 6.84 3.94
CA ASN A 344 -23.01 8.07 4.56
C ASN A 344 -23.31 9.06 3.43
N LYS A 345 -24.58 9.49 3.30
CA LYS A 345 -25.03 10.49 2.30
C LYS A 345 -24.21 11.79 2.33
N ASN A 346 -23.45 12.03 3.39
CA ASN A 346 -22.67 13.25 3.62
C ASN A 346 -21.15 13.09 3.40
N VAL A 347 -20.64 11.87 3.13
CA VAL A 347 -19.19 11.62 2.91
C VAL A 347 -18.90 11.10 1.50
N GLU A 348 -19.93 10.67 0.77
CA GLU A 348 -19.90 10.69 -0.69
C GLU A 348 -20.57 11.97 -1.19
N SER A 349 -20.01 13.14 -0.86
CA SER A 349 -19.65 14.01 -1.98
C SER A 349 -18.74 13.17 -2.86
N PHE A 350 -19.40 12.46 -3.77
CA PHE A 350 -18.82 11.99 -5.00
C PHE A 350 -18.18 13.26 -5.57
N SER A 351 -16.90 13.46 -5.24
CA SER A 351 -15.98 14.13 -6.14
C SER A 351 -16.06 13.24 -7.36
N ASP A 352 -17.01 13.62 -8.21
CA ASP A 352 -17.17 13.14 -9.54
C ASP A 352 -15.75 13.03 -10.09
N PRO A 353 -15.26 11.85 -10.53
CA PRO A 353 -13.92 11.74 -11.10
C PRO A 353 -13.75 12.63 -12.36
N THR A 354 -14.84 13.27 -12.78
CA THR A 354 -14.93 14.33 -13.78
C THR A 354 -14.40 15.69 -13.30
N LEU A 355 -14.09 15.87 -12.01
CA LEU A 355 -13.52 17.10 -11.46
C LEU A 355 -12.14 16.89 -10.84
N ASN A 356 -11.38 15.93 -11.37
CA ASN A 356 -9.93 16.02 -11.24
C ASN A 356 -9.47 17.03 -12.30
N PRO A 357 -8.89 18.20 -11.95
CA PRO A 357 -8.39 19.14 -12.95
C PRO A 357 -7.43 18.46 -13.94
N ASN A 358 -6.75 17.40 -13.48
CA ASN A 358 -5.92 16.55 -14.31
C ASN A 358 -6.70 15.75 -15.36
N SER A 359 -7.91 15.22 -15.08
CA SER A 359 -8.68 14.45 -16.07
C SER A 359 -9.25 15.34 -17.17
N ILE A 360 -9.76 16.53 -16.80
CA ILE A 360 -10.16 17.58 -17.75
C ILE A 360 -8.97 18.00 -18.60
N LEU A 361 -7.80 18.21 -17.97
CA LEU A 361 -6.56 18.54 -18.69
C LEU A 361 -6.13 17.44 -19.66
N TYR A 362 -6.19 16.16 -19.27
CA TYR A 362 -5.88 15.04 -20.15
C TYR A 362 -6.84 14.94 -21.34
N GLU A 363 -8.13 15.21 -21.11
CA GLU A 363 -9.13 15.20 -22.16
C GLU A 363 -8.95 16.39 -23.13
N GLU A 364 -8.66 17.58 -22.60
CA GLU A 364 -8.33 18.75 -23.41
C GLU A 364 -7.03 18.55 -24.20
N LEU A 365 -5.98 17.97 -23.59
CA LEU A 365 -4.73 17.62 -24.29
C LEU A 365 -4.97 16.57 -25.38
N TYR A 366 -5.85 15.60 -25.12
CA TYR A 366 -6.21 14.60 -26.13
C TYR A 366 -6.99 15.22 -27.30
N LYS A 367 -7.95 16.10 -27.01
CA LYS A 367 -8.67 16.89 -28.03
C LYS A 367 -7.70 17.77 -28.82
N GLN A 368 -6.74 18.40 -28.15
CA GLN A 368 -5.72 19.25 -28.78
C GLN A 368 -4.77 18.43 -29.66
N LYS A 369 -4.39 17.21 -29.24
CA LYS A 369 -3.60 16.27 -30.04
C LYS A 369 -4.32 15.84 -31.32
N ILE A 370 -5.62 15.55 -31.24
CA ILE A 370 -6.43 15.22 -32.42
C ILE A 370 -6.49 16.42 -33.38
N ARG A 371 -6.79 17.62 -32.87
CA ARG A 371 -6.81 18.84 -33.69
C ARG A 371 -5.47 19.11 -34.36
N MET A 372 -4.35 18.95 -33.65
CA MET A 372 -3.01 19.11 -34.23
C MET A 372 -2.72 18.08 -35.33
N ARG A 373 -3.16 16.82 -35.15
CA ARG A 373 -3.02 15.80 -36.19
C ARG A 373 -3.82 16.16 -37.44
N ASP A 374 -5.04 16.63 -37.27
CA ASP A 374 -5.91 16.99 -38.38
C ASP A 374 -5.39 18.25 -39.10
N MET A 375 -4.89 19.26 -38.35
CA MET A 375 -4.17 20.41 -38.91
C MET A 375 -2.92 19.99 -39.68
N GLY A 376 -2.12 19.06 -39.15
CA GLY A 376 -0.97 18.50 -39.84
C GLY A 376 -1.35 17.86 -41.18
N SER A 377 -2.41 17.05 -41.19
CA SER A 377 -2.92 16.44 -42.43
C SER A 377 -3.42 17.44 -43.46
N THR A 378 -3.96 18.58 -43.00
CA THR A 378 -4.43 19.66 -43.87
C THR A 378 -3.25 20.46 -44.44
N LEU A 379 -2.22 20.72 -43.63
CA LEU A 379 -0.98 21.37 -44.05
C LEU A 379 -0.25 20.54 -45.11
N ASP A 380 -0.19 19.21 -44.94
CA ASP A 380 0.44 18.31 -45.89
C ASP A 380 -0.29 18.34 -47.26
N ARG A 381 -1.63 18.35 -47.24
CA ARG A 381 -2.43 18.53 -48.47
C ARG A 381 -2.19 19.88 -49.14
N ASN A 382 -2.10 20.96 -48.36
CA ASN A 382 -1.81 22.29 -48.89
C ASN A 382 -0.40 22.36 -49.48
N ASN A 383 0.60 21.76 -48.84
CA ASN A 383 1.96 21.67 -49.37
C ASN A 383 2.02 20.86 -50.67
N GLU A 384 1.24 19.78 -50.77
CA GLU A 384 1.15 18.99 -52.00
C GLU A 384 0.49 19.79 -53.14
N LEU A 385 -0.57 20.54 -52.84
CA LEU A 385 -1.21 21.45 -53.78
C LEU A 385 -0.25 22.55 -54.26
N LEU A 386 0.49 23.18 -53.35
CA LEU A 386 1.50 24.19 -53.70
C LEU A 386 2.59 23.62 -54.61
N ARG A 387 3.04 22.39 -54.37
CA ARG A 387 3.97 21.70 -55.27
C ARG A 387 3.37 21.47 -56.66
N LYS A 388 2.10 21.06 -56.74
CA LYS A 388 1.39 20.88 -58.02
C LYS A 388 1.19 22.21 -58.76
N ILE A 389 0.92 23.29 -58.03
CA ILE A 389 0.83 24.65 -58.59
C ILE A 389 2.18 25.08 -59.13
N MET A 390 3.27 24.96 -58.37
CA MET A 390 4.62 25.28 -58.84
C MET A 390 5.02 24.45 -60.07
N GLN A 391 4.62 23.18 -60.13
CA GLN A 391 4.88 22.32 -61.29
C GLN A 391 4.07 22.71 -62.54
N LYS A 392 2.92 23.37 -62.36
CA LYS A 392 2.04 23.86 -63.42
C LYS A 392 2.21 25.35 -63.72
N MET A 393 2.94 26.07 -62.87
CA MET A 393 3.28 27.47 -63.05
C MET A 393 4.40 27.51 -64.08
N GLU A 394 4.06 27.86 -65.31
CA GLU A 394 5.05 28.22 -66.32
C GLU A 394 5.67 29.55 -65.89
N ILE A 395 6.84 29.46 -65.27
CA ILE A 395 7.65 30.64 -64.97
C ILE A 395 8.28 31.06 -66.29
N HIS A 396 7.63 32.01 -66.99
CA HIS A 396 8.35 32.81 -67.96
C HIS A 396 9.36 33.65 -67.19
N THR A 397 10.65 33.42 -67.40
CA THR A 397 11.62 34.45 -67.06
C THR A 397 11.33 35.62 -68.02
N GLU A 398 11.12 36.83 -67.50
CA GLU A 398 10.96 38.01 -68.35
C GLU A 398 12.22 38.29 -69.21
N ASP A 399 13.31 37.56 -68.95
CA ASP A 399 14.59 37.62 -69.65
C ASP A 399 14.61 36.89 -71.01
N ASP A 400 13.68 35.96 -71.29
CA ASP A 400 13.65 35.21 -72.57
C ASP A 400 12.79 35.89 -73.67
N ALA A 401 12.19 37.05 -73.39
CA ALA A 401 11.28 37.73 -74.31
C ALA A 401 11.94 38.73 -75.29
N TRP A 402 13.26 38.95 -75.21
CA TRP A 402 13.92 40.06 -75.91
C TRP A 402 15.19 39.68 -76.71
N ASP A 403 15.21 38.57 -77.45
CA ASP A 403 16.35 38.27 -78.33
C ASP A 403 16.00 37.70 -79.73
N GLU A 404 15.07 38.37 -80.43
CA GLU A 404 15.06 38.40 -81.90
C GLU A 404 14.90 39.85 -82.39
N GLY A 405 16.01 40.51 -82.70
CA GLY A 405 16.00 41.84 -83.30
C GLY A 405 17.39 42.45 -83.46
N VAL A 406 18.08 42.10 -84.55
CA VAL A 406 19.39 42.67 -84.89
C VAL A 406 19.26 44.13 -85.36
N ALA A 407 20.03 44.99 -84.68
CA ALA A 407 20.65 46.26 -85.06
C ALA A 407 19.81 47.56 -85.10
N TYR A 408 20.18 48.51 -84.22
CA TYR A 408 20.95 49.66 -84.69
C TYR A 408 21.90 50.26 -83.64
N ASN A 409 22.96 50.86 -84.16
CA ASN A 409 24.15 51.45 -83.55
C ASN A 409 23.93 52.65 -82.60
N SER A 410 25.06 52.98 -81.95
CA SER A 410 25.48 54.28 -81.35
C SER A 410 25.05 54.50 -79.90
N ILE A 411 25.97 54.47 -78.93
CA ILE A 411 27.09 55.41 -78.60
C ILE A 411 26.55 56.74 -78.05
N CYS A 412 27.01 57.01 -76.81
CA CYS A 412 27.23 58.29 -76.11
C CYS A 412 26.40 58.50 -74.84
N ASP A 413 27.12 58.49 -73.71
CA ASP A 413 27.22 59.57 -72.69
C ASP A 413 25.94 60.40 -72.44
N GLY A 414 25.47 60.60 -71.22
CA GLY A 414 26.17 60.67 -69.95
C GLY A 414 25.55 61.83 -69.14
N ASN A 415 25.53 61.69 -67.81
CA ASN A 415 25.21 62.68 -66.78
C ASN A 415 23.76 63.17 -66.61
N CYS A 416 23.21 62.92 -65.40
CA CYS A 416 22.80 63.91 -64.38
C CYS A 416 22.38 63.11 -63.12
N HIS A 417 23.14 63.21 -62.03
CA HIS A 417 22.85 64.04 -60.84
C HIS A 417 21.55 63.69 -60.10
N ASP A 418 21.72 63.16 -58.88
CA ASP A 418 21.06 63.52 -57.62
C ASP A 418 21.00 62.25 -56.74
N GLY A 419 21.65 62.19 -55.58
CA GLY A 419 21.41 63.01 -54.40
C GLY A 419 21.60 62.07 -53.21
N ASP A 420 22.85 61.89 -52.81
CA ASP A 420 23.30 60.97 -51.75
C ASP A 420 23.61 61.78 -50.48
N ASN A 421 23.05 61.35 -49.35
CA ASN A 421 23.33 61.74 -47.96
C ASN A 421 22.22 61.09 -47.10
N GLY A 422 22.44 60.23 -46.11
CA GLY A 422 23.66 59.72 -45.52
C GLY A 422 23.30 58.78 -44.34
N GLU A 423 24.36 58.22 -43.75
CA GLU A 423 24.45 57.51 -42.46
C GLU A 423 24.20 55.98 -42.41
N GLU A 424 25.32 55.26 -42.55
CA GLU A 424 25.68 54.00 -41.85
C GLU A 424 26.01 54.27 -40.34
N PRO A 425 26.40 53.29 -39.46
CA PRO A 425 26.55 51.81 -39.57
C PRO A 425 25.94 51.03 -38.34
N VAL A 426 25.98 49.70 -38.12
CA VAL A 426 27.10 48.82 -37.69
C VAL A 426 26.56 47.40 -37.35
N GLN A 427 27.24 46.35 -37.87
CA GLN A 427 27.59 44.99 -37.36
C GLN A 427 26.62 44.19 -36.43
N THR A 428 26.39 42.88 -36.63
CA THR A 428 27.35 41.82 -36.28
C THR A 428 26.94 40.40 -36.77
N VAL A 429 27.89 39.73 -37.44
CA VAL A 429 28.41 38.37 -37.20
C VAL A 429 27.44 37.21 -36.95
N GLY A 430 27.46 36.23 -37.87
CA GLY A 430 26.78 34.94 -37.71
C GLY A 430 27.43 33.99 -36.70
N ASN A 431 26.68 32.96 -36.31
CA ASN A 431 27.30 31.69 -35.96
C ASN A 431 26.40 30.47 -36.22
N ARG A 432 27.05 29.50 -36.85
CA ARG A 432 26.59 28.15 -37.20
C ARG A 432 26.45 27.33 -35.91
N PHE A 433 25.33 26.63 -35.70
CA PHE A 433 25.32 25.44 -34.84
C PHE A 433 24.62 24.26 -35.52
N LYS A 434 25.37 23.17 -35.62
CA LYS A 434 25.01 21.88 -36.23
C LYS A 434 23.89 21.19 -35.44
N SER A 435 22.84 20.75 -36.14
CA SER A 435 21.95 19.68 -35.68
C SER A 435 21.82 18.61 -36.76
N LYS A 436 22.83 17.74 -36.86
CA LYS A 436 22.81 16.53 -37.70
C LYS A 436 22.62 15.23 -36.89
N SER A 437 22.49 15.30 -35.55
CA SER A 437 22.53 14.10 -34.69
C SER A 437 21.15 13.49 -34.35
N PHE A 438 20.04 14.20 -34.61
CA PHE A 438 18.71 13.72 -34.18
C PHE A 438 17.97 12.88 -35.24
N LYS A 439 18.21 13.12 -36.54
CA LYS A 439 17.53 12.39 -37.61
C LYS A 439 17.99 10.93 -37.74
N ASP A 440 19.27 10.63 -37.51
CA ASP A 440 19.79 9.27 -37.71
C ASP A 440 19.36 8.27 -36.61
N LYS A 441 19.03 8.75 -35.41
CA LYS A 441 18.52 7.89 -34.32
C LYS A 441 17.06 7.46 -34.51
N MET A 442 16.29 8.15 -35.36
CA MET A 442 14.86 7.87 -35.57
C MET A 442 14.64 6.74 -36.59
N TYR A 443 15.51 6.62 -37.60
CA TYR A 443 15.41 5.58 -38.62
C TYR A 443 15.82 4.19 -38.11
N LEU A 444 16.77 4.11 -37.17
CA LEU A 444 17.21 2.83 -36.58
C LEU A 444 16.15 2.16 -35.69
N LYS A 445 15.31 2.93 -34.98
CA LYS A 445 14.22 2.35 -34.16
C LYS A 445 13.06 1.80 -35.00
N SER A 446 12.80 2.38 -36.17
CA SER A 446 11.73 1.91 -37.06
C SER A 446 12.10 0.59 -37.76
N ALA A 447 13.37 0.42 -38.15
CA ALA A 447 13.85 -0.81 -38.79
C ALA A 447 13.91 -2.02 -37.83
N VAL A 448 14.26 -1.80 -36.56
CA VAL A 448 14.32 -2.89 -35.55
C VAL A 448 12.92 -3.40 -35.18
N VAL A 449 11.91 -2.53 -35.16
CA VAL A 449 10.51 -2.92 -34.90
C VAL A 449 9.92 -3.70 -36.07
N ALA A 450 10.29 -3.35 -37.32
CA ALA A 450 9.86 -4.08 -38.51
C ALA A 450 10.48 -5.49 -38.63
N MET A 451 11.72 -5.70 -38.14
CA MET A 451 12.33 -7.03 -38.12
C MET A 451 11.73 -7.97 -37.06
N TRP A 452 11.24 -7.44 -35.94
CA TRP A 452 10.65 -8.27 -34.88
C TRP A 452 9.25 -8.82 -35.21
N GLN A 453 8.50 -8.15 -36.09
CA GLN A 453 7.17 -8.63 -36.53
C GLN A 453 7.21 -9.76 -37.58
N LYS A 454 8.38 -10.07 -38.15
CA LYS A 454 8.53 -11.11 -39.18
C LYS A 454 9.12 -12.43 -38.67
N SER A 455 9.47 -12.52 -37.37
CA SER A 455 10.11 -13.69 -36.76
C SER A 455 9.23 -14.48 -35.78
N SER A 456 7.94 -14.17 -35.68
CA SER A 456 6.99 -14.86 -34.78
C SER A 456 5.75 -15.39 -35.50
N GLY A 457 5.93 -15.84 -36.75
CA GLY A 457 5.02 -16.71 -37.49
C GLY A 457 5.55 -18.13 -37.53
#